data_AF-A0A932T953-F1
#
_entry.id   AF-A0A932T953-F1
#
_cell.length_a   1.000
_cell.length_b   1.000
_cell.length_c   1.000
_cell.angle_alpha   90.00
_cell.angle_beta   90.00
_cell.angle_gamma   90.00
#
_symmetry.space_group_name_H-M   'P 1'
#
loop_
_entity.id
_entity.type
_entity.pdbx_description
1 polymer ?
#
loop_
_entity_poly.entity_id
_entity_poly.type
_entity_poly.pdbx_seq_one_letter_code
_entity_poly.pdbx_strand_id
1 'polypeptide(L)'
;MCPRLTACVILICVSGGLQAAEDDELVIDKFQFTWTVAEVGKTQFLIEKDEKSTKAGLRHRGGLITGGEISISLEDAQAVGIELARTDEFLKKFKGTKDQSERITVGRMQVVFRTTDTGDFRVEITPDKWMRIFAILTPAEAKALAGPMKKAMKAGAMVDRKVKP
;
A
#
# COMPACT_ATOMS: atom_id res chain seq x y z
N MET A 1 28.00 -0.87 -1.55
CA MET A 1 27.40 -0.94 -0.19
C MET A 1 25.98 -1.45 -0.33
N CYS A 2 25.70 -2.68 0.11
CA CYS A 2 24.34 -3.23 0.13
C CYS A 2 23.61 -2.75 1.39
N PRO A 3 22.43 -2.12 1.28
CA PRO A 3 21.63 -1.83 2.47
C PRO A 3 21.06 -3.15 3.00
N ARG A 4 21.35 -3.42 4.28
CA ARG A 4 20.76 -4.53 5.04
C ARG A 4 19.26 -4.27 5.19
N LEU A 5 18.44 -5.23 4.76
CA LEU A 5 17.00 -5.27 5.03
C LEU A 5 16.81 -5.50 6.53
N THR A 6 16.36 -4.47 7.23
CA THR A 6 15.94 -4.54 8.64
C THR A 6 14.75 -5.49 8.76
N ALA A 7 14.86 -6.47 9.67
CA ALA A 7 13.85 -7.47 9.95
C ALA A 7 12.56 -6.83 10.51
N CYS A 8 11.41 -7.31 10.05
CA CYS A 8 10.09 -6.88 10.52
C CYS A 8 9.58 -7.87 11.59
N VAL A 9 9.06 -7.33 12.68
CA VAL A 9 8.45 -8.05 13.82
C VAL A 9 7.17 -8.75 13.35
N ILE A 10 7.01 -10.02 13.69
CA ILE A 10 5.78 -10.79 13.47
C ILE A 10 4.81 -10.44 14.60
N LEU A 11 3.71 -9.76 14.29
CA LEU A 11 2.58 -9.64 15.20
C LEU A 11 1.58 -10.74 14.86
N ILE A 12 1.49 -11.78 15.69
CA ILE A 12 0.47 -12.82 15.58
C ILE A 12 -0.72 -12.35 16.42
N CYS A 13 -1.79 -11.88 15.79
CA CYS A 13 -3.07 -11.67 16.46
C CYS A 13 -3.96 -12.89 16.22
N VAL A 14 -4.02 -13.80 17.19
CA VAL A 14 -5.04 -14.86 17.23
C VAL A 14 -6.24 -14.28 17.98
N SER A 15 -7.29 -13.89 17.26
CA SER A 15 -8.56 -13.49 17.87
C SER A 15 -9.62 -14.57 17.60
N GLY A 16 -9.64 -15.58 18.47
CA GLY A 16 -10.64 -16.63 18.52
C GLY A 16 -10.81 -17.06 19.99
N GLY A 17 -12.05 -17.30 20.42
CA GLY A 17 -12.33 -17.70 21.80
C GLY A 17 -11.69 -19.04 22.10
N LEU A 18 -10.74 -19.07 23.05
CA LEU A 18 -10.23 -20.30 23.62
C LEU A 18 -11.33 -20.94 24.48
N GLN A 19 -12.13 -21.82 23.88
CA GLN A 19 -12.80 -22.86 24.66
C GLN A 19 -11.79 -23.98 24.87
N ALA A 20 -11.17 -23.99 26.04
CA ALA A 20 -10.35 -25.10 26.48
C ALA A 20 -11.27 -26.19 27.06
N ALA A 21 -11.63 -27.17 26.22
CA ALA A 21 -12.02 -28.49 26.68
C ALA A 21 -10.78 -29.40 26.61
N GLU A 22 -10.55 -30.16 27.67
CA GLU A 22 -9.43 -31.09 27.79
C GLU A 22 -9.45 -32.11 26.63
N ASP A 23 -8.31 -32.30 25.96
CA ASP A 23 -8.04 -33.24 24.84
C ASP A 23 -8.40 -32.84 23.40
N ASP A 24 -8.84 -31.61 23.13
CA ASP A 24 -9.02 -31.13 21.76
C ASP A 24 -7.71 -30.60 21.14
N GLU A 25 -7.28 -31.20 20.04
CA GLU A 25 -6.19 -30.70 19.19
C GLU A 25 -6.42 -29.21 18.90
N LEU A 26 -5.40 -28.38 19.13
CA LEU A 26 -5.52 -26.94 18.99
C LEU A 26 -5.59 -26.58 17.49
N VAL A 27 -6.81 -26.54 16.93
CA VAL A 27 -7.04 -26.24 15.53
C VAL A 27 -7.06 -24.71 15.31
N ILE A 28 -6.13 -24.22 14.49
CA ILE A 28 -6.14 -22.82 14.03
C ILE A 28 -6.95 -22.75 12.73
N ASP A 29 -8.23 -22.40 12.84
CA ASP A 29 -9.14 -22.35 11.69
C ASP A 29 -8.95 -21.14 10.78
N LYS A 30 -8.36 -20.06 11.31
CA LYS A 30 -8.23 -18.77 10.59
C LYS A 30 -6.92 -18.09 10.95
N PHE A 31 -6.22 -17.59 9.94
CA PHE A 31 -5.04 -16.77 10.12
C PHE A 31 -5.04 -15.57 9.18
N GLN A 32 -4.41 -14.48 9.64
CA GLN A 32 -4.06 -13.35 8.81
C GLN A 32 -2.66 -12.90 9.20
N PHE A 33 -1.76 -12.90 8.22
CA PHE A 33 -0.41 -12.39 8.37
C PHE A 33 -0.24 -11.12 7.55
N THR A 34 0.41 -10.12 8.14
CA THR A 34 0.67 -8.84 7.48
C THR A 34 2.14 -8.49 7.60
N TRP A 35 2.80 -8.20 6.48
CA TRP A 35 4.17 -7.72 6.42
C TRP A 35 4.19 -6.28 5.97
N THR A 36 4.81 -5.41 6.77
CA THR A 36 5.09 -4.04 6.34
C THR A 36 6.29 -4.06 5.39
N VAL A 37 6.04 -3.80 4.11
CA VAL A 37 7.10 -3.77 3.08
C VAL A 37 7.76 -2.40 3.03
N ALA A 38 6.97 -1.34 3.25
CA ALA A 38 7.47 0.02 3.33
C ALA A 38 6.59 0.88 4.23
N GLU A 39 7.21 1.84 4.91
CA GLU A 39 6.55 2.89 5.67
C GLU A 39 7.20 4.22 5.30
N VAL A 40 6.37 5.17 4.86
CA VAL A 40 6.81 6.45 4.32
C VAL A 40 5.83 7.52 4.79
N GLY A 41 6.29 8.40 5.68
CA GLY A 41 5.45 9.41 6.29
C GLY A 41 4.25 8.77 7.01
N LYS A 42 3.04 9.06 6.54
CA LYS A 42 1.79 8.51 7.11
C LYS A 42 1.27 7.28 6.36
N THR A 43 1.99 6.79 5.36
CA THR A 43 1.55 5.72 4.47
C THR A 43 2.39 4.46 4.66
N GLN A 44 1.73 3.33 4.83
CA GLN A 44 2.34 2.00 4.84
C GLN A 44 1.88 1.22 3.61
N PHE A 45 2.82 0.52 2.99
CA PHE A 45 2.57 -0.50 2.00
C PHE A 45 2.83 -1.87 2.61
N LEU A 46 1.81 -2.73 2.54
CA LEU A 46 1.73 -4.00 3.23
C LEU A 46 1.55 -5.13 2.21
N ILE A 47 1.96 -6.34 2.60
CA ILE A 47 1.51 -7.58 1.97
C ILE A 47 0.72 -8.35 3.02
N GLU A 48 -0.45 -8.83 2.65
CA GLU A 48 -1.40 -9.53 3.51
C GLU A 48 -1.59 -10.95 2.98
N LYS A 49 -1.55 -11.94 3.86
CA LYS A 49 -1.83 -13.35 3.56
C LYS A 49 -2.93 -13.84 4.50
N ASP A 50 -4.02 -14.30 3.93
CA ASP A 50 -5.06 -15.04 4.63
C ASP A 50 -5.13 -16.49 4.09
N GLU A 51 -6.04 -17.28 4.64
CA GLU A 51 -6.31 -18.66 4.23
C GLU A 51 -6.68 -18.79 2.74
N LYS A 52 -7.19 -17.73 2.10
CA LYS A 52 -7.72 -17.75 0.73
C LYS A 52 -6.76 -17.16 -0.29
N SER A 53 -5.94 -16.21 0.10
CA SER A 53 -5.30 -15.29 -0.84
C SER A 53 -4.14 -14.49 -0.26
N THR A 54 -3.30 -13.98 -1.16
CA THR A 54 -2.27 -12.98 -0.87
C THR A 54 -2.65 -11.69 -1.56
N LYS A 55 -2.64 -10.57 -0.83
CA LYS A 55 -3.06 -9.26 -1.31
C LYS A 55 -2.04 -8.19 -0.93
N ALA A 56 -2.12 -7.05 -1.60
CA ALA A 56 -1.41 -5.84 -1.19
C ALA A 56 -2.32 -5.02 -0.27
N GLY A 57 -1.77 -4.48 0.81
CA GLY A 57 -2.44 -3.52 1.67
C GLY A 57 -1.85 -2.12 1.49
N LEU A 58 -2.68 -1.10 1.52
CA LEU A 58 -2.27 0.29 1.72
C LEU A 58 -2.97 0.80 2.96
N ARG A 59 -2.18 1.31 3.91
CA ARG A 59 -2.69 1.99 5.11
C ARG A 59 -2.20 3.42 5.09
N HIS A 60 -3.11 4.39 5.19
CA HIS A 60 -2.76 5.80 5.27
C HIS A 60 -3.41 6.41 6.51
N ARG A 61 -2.58 6.95 7.41
CA ARG A 61 -3.06 7.64 8.63
C ARG A 61 -3.33 9.11 8.33
N GLY A 62 -4.35 9.36 7.51
CA GLY A 62 -4.79 10.69 7.08
C GLY A 62 -5.68 11.40 8.10
N GLY A 63 -6.38 12.45 7.65
CA GLY A 63 -7.33 13.22 8.47
C GLY A 63 -8.77 12.70 8.36
N LEU A 64 -9.76 13.49 8.76
CA LEU A 64 -11.19 13.08 8.72
C LEU A 64 -11.68 12.70 7.30
N ILE A 65 -11.03 13.21 6.26
CA ILE A 65 -11.42 13.08 4.85
C ILE A 65 -10.45 12.24 4.00
N THR A 66 -9.30 11.83 4.55
CA THR A 66 -8.30 10.98 3.87
C THR A 66 -7.83 9.87 4.79
N GLY A 67 -7.44 8.73 4.22
CA GLY A 67 -6.85 7.63 4.96
C GLY A 67 -7.80 6.48 5.26
N GLY A 68 -7.34 5.62 6.17
CA GLY A 68 -7.89 4.30 6.40
C GLY A 68 -6.96 3.21 5.88
N GLU A 69 -7.52 2.03 5.65
CA GLU A 69 -6.81 0.86 5.14
C GLU A 69 -7.61 0.25 4.00
N ILE A 70 -6.94 -0.07 2.91
CA ILE A 70 -7.53 -0.73 1.75
C ILE A 70 -6.66 -1.91 1.35
N SER A 71 -7.31 -3.01 0.98
CA SER A 71 -6.65 -4.15 0.33
C SER A 71 -6.91 -4.08 -1.17
N ILE A 72 -5.85 -4.19 -1.95
CA ILE A 72 -5.85 -4.15 -3.41
C ILE A 72 -5.15 -5.40 -3.97
N SER A 73 -5.35 -5.70 -5.26
CA SER A 73 -4.60 -6.80 -5.87
C SER A 73 -3.12 -6.47 -5.95
N LEU A 74 -2.27 -7.50 -6.03
CA LEU A 74 -0.83 -7.32 -6.16
C LEU A 74 -0.48 -6.64 -7.50
N GLU A 75 -1.28 -6.91 -8.54
CA GLU A 75 -1.18 -6.29 -9.86
C GLU A 75 -1.55 -4.80 -9.82
N ASP A 76 -2.66 -4.45 -9.16
CA ASP A 76 -3.10 -3.06 -8.97
C ASP A 76 -2.01 -2.28 -8.20
N ALA A 77 -1.47 -2.87 -7.12
CA ALA A 77 -0.39 -2.27 -6.34
C ALA A 77 0.88 -2.05 -7.18
N GLN A 78 1.25 -3.05 -7.99
CA GLN A 78 2.40 -2.94 -8.89
C GLN A 78 2.20 -1.82 -9.91
N ALA A 79 1.03 -1.74 -10.54
CA ALA A 79 0.71 -0.73 -11.53
C ALA A 79 0.73 0.68 -10.93
N VAL A 80 0.14 0.88 -9.73
CA VAL A 80 0.26 2.14 -8.99
C VAL A 80 1.72 2.48 -8.73
N GLY A 81 2.53 1.52 -8.28
CA GLY A 81 3.97 1.75 -8.06
C GLY A 81 4.71 2.19 -9.32
N ILE A 82 4.32 1.69 -10.50
CA ILE A 82 4.89 2.10 -11.79
C ILE A 82 4.58 3.58 -12.06
N GLU A 83 3.32 3.99 -11.86
CA GLU A 83 2.95 5.40 -12.04
C GLU A 83 3.62 6.31 -11.01
N LEU A 84 3.69 5.92 -9.72
CA LEU A 84 4.39 6.70 -8.71
C LEU A 84 5.88 6.91 -9.05
N ALA A 85 6.52 5.99 -9.77
CA ALA A 85 7.90 6.18 -10.22
C ALA A 85 8.07 7.31 -11.24
N ARG A 86 6.98 7.76 -11.89
CA ARG A 86 6.94 8.90 -12.81
C ARG A 86 6.77 10.25 -12.12
N THR A 87 6.80 10.29 -10.79
CA THR A 87 6.63 11.55 -10.02
C THR A 87 7.54 12.68 -10.49
N ASP A 88 8.82 12.41 -10.80
CA ASP A 88 9.74 13.47 -11.25
C ASP A 88 9.42 14.00 -12.65
N GLU A 89 8.87 13.17 -13.54
CA GLU A 89 8.37 13.57 -14.86
C GLU A 89 7.25 14.59 -14.70
N PHE A 90 6.24 14.28 -13.89
CA PHE A 90 5.10 15.16 -13.63
C PHE A 90 5.49 16.40 -12.83
N LEU A 91 6.40 16.28 -11.87
CA LEU A 91 6.92 17.42 -11.11
C LEU A 91 7.60 18.43 -12.04
N LYS A 92 8.38 17.95 -13.02
CA LYS A 92 8.97 18.81 -14.05
C LYS A 92 7.90 19.39 -14.98
N LYS A 93 6.94 18.58 -15.41
CA LYS A 93 5.82 18.99 -16.29
C LYS A 93 4.98 20.13 -15.68
N PHE A 94 4.72 20.07 -14.38
CA PHE A 94 3.87 21.05 -13.67
C PHE A 94 4.68 22.12 -12.93
N LYS A 95 5.98 22.23 -13.21
CA LYS A 95 6.81 23.25 -12.57
C LYS A 95 6.29 24.65 -12.88
N GLY A 96 5.95 25.41 -11.83
CA GLY A 96 5.47 26.78 -11.94
C GLY A 96 4.00 26.91 -12.35
N THR A 97 3.25 25.80 -12.43
CA THR A 97 1.81 25.83 -12.67
C THR A 97 1.03 25.83 -11.35
N LYS A 98 -0.22 26.30 -11.40
CA LYS A 98 -1.18 26.25 -10.29
C LYS A 98 -2.46 25.59 -10.78
N ASP A 99 -3.13 24.87 -9.88
CA ASP A 99 -4.40 24.18 -10.15
C ASP A 99 -4.40 23.27 -11.39
N GLN A 100 -3.25 22.68 -11.71
CA GLN A 100 -3.15 21.69 -12.79
C GLN A 100 -3.25 20.28 -12.23
N SER A 101 -3.88 19.37 -12.96
CA SER A 101 -3.95 17.97 -12.57
C SER A 101 -3.98 17.03 -13.77
N GLU A 102 -3.37 15.87 -13.63
CA GLU A 102 -3.50 14.75 -14.56
C GLU A 102 -3.80 13.47 -13.79
N ARG A 103 -4.86 12.79 -14.21
CA ARG A 103 -5.35 11.55 -13.61
C ARG A 103 -5.00 10.37 -14.50
N ILE A 104 -4.42 9.34 -13.89
CA ILE A 104 -4.11 8.07 -14.54
C ILE A 104 -4.86 6.97 -13.81
N THR A 105 -5.70 6.22 -14.52
CA THR A 105 -6.37 5.04 -13.97
C THR A 105 -5.55 3.80 -14.28
N VAL A 106 -5.21 3.04 -13.24
CA VAL A 106 -4.47 1.77 -13.31
C VAL A 106 -5.25 0.70 -12.56
N GLY A 107 -5.82 -0.25 -13.32
CA GLY A 107 -6.71 -1.27 -12.78
C GLY A 107 -7.88 -0.63 -12.03
N ARG A 108 -8.04 -0.95 -10.74
CA ARG A 108 -9.09 -0.37 -9.89
C ARG A 108 -8.60 0.80 -9.03
N MET A 109 -7.52 1.46 -9.44
CA MET A 109 -6.92 2.58 -8.73
C MET A 109 -6.74 3.77 -9.67
N GLN A 110 -6.72 4.96 -9.08
CA GLN A 110 -6.41 6.22 -9.74
C GLN A 110 -5.22 6.86 -9.04
N VAL A 111 -4.26 7.31 -9.84
CA VAL A 111 -3.13 8.14 -9.42
C VAL A 111 -3.31 9.51 -10.06
N VAL A 112 -3.41 10.55 -9.23
CA VAL A 112 -3.56 11.93 -9.71
C VAL A 112 -2.30 12.70 -9.34
N PHE A 113 -1.59 13.19 -10.35
CA PHE A 113 -0.52 14.17 -10.17
C PHE A 113 -1.16 15.55 -10.28
N ARG A 114 -0.89 16.44 -9.33
CA ARG A 114 -1.48 17.78 -9.37
C ARG A 114 -0.63 18.84 -8.68
N THR A 115 -0.91 20.10 -9.01
CA THR A 115 -0.53 21.26 -8.20
C THR A 115 -1.75 21.82 -7.47
N THR A 116 -1.51 22.43 -6.31
CA THR A 116 -2.52 23.19 -5.56
C THR A 116 -2.65 24.62 -6.12
N ASP A 117 -3.55 25.40 -5.54
CA ASP A 117 -3.71 26.84 -5.75
C ASP A 117 -2.46 27.64 -5.33
N THR A 118 -1.73 27.14 -4.33
CA THR A 118 -0.41 27.64 -3.91
C THR A 118 0.73 27.21 -4.84
N GLY A 119 0.51 26.24 -5.73
CA GLY A 119 1.52 25.67 -6.62
C GLY A 119 2.29 24.48 -6.02
N ASP A 120 1.87 23.96 -4.86
CA ASP A 120 2.49 22.79 -4.25
C ASP A 120 2.13 21.52 -5.03
N PHE A 121 3.14 20.73 -5.39
CA PHE A 121 2.91 19.46 -6.08
C PHE A 121 2.51 18.36 -5.10
N ARG A 122 1.47 17.60 -5.45
CA ARG A 122 0.95 16.47 -4.69
C ARG A 122 0.65 15.29 -5.62
N VAL A 123 0.74 14.09 -5.05
CA VAL A 123 0.27 12.87 -5.70
C VAL A 123 -0.86 12.28 -4.86
N GLU A 124 -2.02 12.09 -5.48
CA GLU A 124 -3.18 11.52 -4.82
C GLU A 124 -3.38 10.08 -5.31
N ILE A 125 -3.73 9.18 -4.39
CA ILE A 125 -4.10 7.80 -4.71
C ILE A 125 -5.53 7.59 -4.23
N THR A 126 -6.38 7.04 -5.11
CA THR A 126 -7.80 6.83 -4.85
C THR A 126 -8.26 5.53 -5.50
N PRO A 127 -9.01 4.66 -4.80
CA PRO A 127 -9.69 3.55 -5.47
C PRO A 127 -10.65 4.06 -6.56
N ASP A 128 -10.65 3.43 -7.72
CA ASP A 128 -11.58 3.72 -8.80
C ASP A 128 -13.01 3.49 -8.26
N LYS A 129 -13.87 4.52 -8.34
CA LYS A 129 -15.22 4.64 -7.72
C LYS A 129 -15.30 5.18 -6.29
N TRP A 130 -14.20 5.48 -5.62
CA TRP A 130 -14.28 6.22 -4.36
C TRP A 130 -14.51 7.72 -4.61
N MET A 131 -15.45 8.30 -3.84
CA MET A 131 -15.70 9.75 -3.86
C MET A 131 -14.69 10.55 -3.02
N ARG A 132 -13.85 9.87 -2.23
CA ARG A 132 -12.86 10.49 -1.33
C ARG A 132 -11.46 10.04 -1.70
N ILE A 133 -10.51 10.97 -1.59
CA ILE A 133 -9.09 10.68 -1.78
C ILE A 133 -8.63 9.76 -0.66
N PHE A 134 -7.98 8.65 -1.01
CA PHE A 134 -7.46 7.73 -0.01
C PHE A 134 -6.16 8.25 0.60
N ALA A 135 -5.18 8.62 -0.22
CA ALA A 135 -3.90 9.15 0.26
C ALA A 135 -3.46 10.37 -0.54
N ILE A 136 -2.88 11.35 0.15
CA ILE A 136 -2.21 12.50 -0.46
C ILE A 136 -0.74 12.43 -0.06
N LEU A 137 0.15 12.37 -1.05
CA LEU A 137 1.58 12.20 -0.89
C LEU A 137 2.33 13.43 -1.38
N THR A 138 3.41 13.78 -0.70
CA THR A 138 4.46 14.65 -1.24
C THR A 138 5.22 13.95 -2.37
N PRO A 139 5.95 14.67 -3.24
CA PRO A 139 6.81 14.05 -4.24
C PRO A 139 7.82 13.07 -3.65
N ALA A 140 8.39 13.39 -2.48
CA ALA A 140 9.35 12.53 -1.80
C ALA A 140 8.70 11.23 -1.34
N GLU A 141 7.51 11.31 -0.74
CA GLU A 141 6.78 10.12 -0.27
C GLU A 141 6.34 9.22 -1.43
N ALA A 142 5.80 9.80 -2.51
CA ALA A 142 5.41 9.06 -3.71
C ALA A 142 6.59 8.26 -4.30
N LYS A 143 7.76 8.90 -4.41
CA LYS A 143 8.98 8.25 -4.90
C LYS A 143 9.47 7.13 -4.00
N ALA A 144 9.45 7.34 -2.68
CA ALA A 144 9.88 6.34 -1.73
C ALA A 144 8.95 5.11 -1.72
N LEU A 145 7.65 5.31 -1.95
CA LEU A 145 6.66 4.22 -2.01
C LEU A 145 6.69 3.45 -3.34
N ALA A 146 7.06 4.13 -4.44
CA ALA A 146 7.07 3.56 -5.79
C ALA A 146 7.88 2.25 -5.88
N GLY A 147 9.12 2.24 -5.39
CA GLY A 147 10.02 1.08 -5.48
C GLY A 147 9.46 -0.19 -4.82
N PRO A 148 9.03 -0.13 -3.55
CA PRO A 148 8.31 -1.21 -2.86
C PRO A 148 7.06 -1.68 -3.61
N MET A 149 6.19 -0.76 -4.03
CA MET A 149 4.93 -1.10 -4.71
C MET A 149 5.17 -1.75 -6.08
N LYS A 150 6.15 -1.28 -6.86
CA LYS A 150 6.56 -1.93 -8.13
C LYS A 150 6.98 -3.39 -7.97
N LYS A 151 7.34 -3.80 -6.76
CA LYS A 151 7.75 -5.16 -6.41
C LYS A 151 6.64 -5.96 -5.72
N ALA A 152 5.40 -5.46 -5.69
CA ALA A 152 4.26 -6.10 -5.02
C ALA A 152 4.10 -7.58 -5.40
N MET A 153 4.03 -7.90 -6.70
CA MET A 153 3.94 -9.28 -7.20
C MET A 153 5.06 -10.18 -6.67
N LYS A 154 6.30 -9.68 -6.69
CA LYS A 154 7.47 -10.43 -6.19
C LYS A 154 7.42 -10.61 -4.67
N ALA A 155 6.91 -9.62 -3.93
CA ALA A 155 6.74 -9.70 -2.49
C ALA A 155 5.63 -10.70 -2.12
N GLY A 156 4.49 -10.66 -2.81
CA GLY A 156 3.41 -11.64 -2.64
C GLY A 156 3.87 -13.07 -2.89
N ALA A 157 4.55 -13.33 -4.01
CA ALA A 157 5.12 -14.65 -4.30
C ALA A 157 6.21 -15.09 -3.30
N MET A 158 6.85 -14.16 -2.59
CA MET A 158 7.76 -14.50 -1.50
C MET A 158 7.00 -14.94 -0.25
N VAL A 159 5.91 -14.25 0.07
CA VAL A 159 5.03 -14.58 1.19
C VAL A 159 4.35 -15.94 0.96
N ASP A 160 3.82 -16.21 -0.22
CA ASP A 160 3.20 -17.49 -0.58
C ASP A 160 4.15 -18.68 -0.40
N ARG A 161 5.45 -18.50 -0.65
CA ARG A 161 6.44 -19.56 -0.44
C ARG A 161 6.78 -19.79 1.03
N LYS A 162 6.61 -18.77 1.88
CA LYS A 162 6.97 -18.83 3.31
C LYS A 162 5.81 -19.30 4.18
N VAL A 163 4.58 -18.97 3.81
CA VAL A 163 3.37 -19.39 4.52
C VAL A 163 2.69 -20.45 3.69
N LYS A 164 2.96 -21.72 4.01
CA LYS A 164 2.19 -22.85 3.48
C LYS A 164 0.90 -22.97 4.29
N PRO A 165 -0.26 -23.12 3.65
CA PRO A 165 -1.48 -23.48 4.34
C PRO A 165 -1.33 -24.86 5.00
#